data_AF-A0A924MZ32-F1
#
_entry.id   AF-A0A924MZ32-F1
#
_cell.length_a   1.000
_cell.length_b   1.000
_cell.length_c   1.000
_cell.angle_alpha   90.00
_cell.angle_beta   90.00
_cell.angle_gamma   90.00
#
_symmetry.space_group_name_H-M   'P 1'
#
loop_
_entity.id
_entity.type
_entity.pdbx_description
1 polymer ?
#
loop_
_entity_poly.entity_id
_entity_poly.type
_entity_poly.pdbx_seq_one_letter_code
_entity_poly.pdbx_strand_id
1 'polypeptide(L)'
;MAEPRHLLAGALLSFAAAFSALAIAFPAVAIEAPASAAPAAASAATDATVRFEAPTARLTAADPALEARMLAITGELRCLVCQNQTIADSHADLAVDLRQEVREMLQRGQTPDQIRRYMT
;
A
#
# COMPACT_ATOMS: atom_id res chain seq x y z
N MET A 1 17.67 14.99 -37.86
CA MET A 1 18.39 15.33 -36.62
C MET A 1 18.45 14.06 -35.79
N ALA A 2 19.50 13.28 -36.04
CA ALA A 2 19.86 12.08 -35.31
C ALA A 2 21.22 12.40 -34.69
N GLU A 3 21.37 12.18 -33.39
CA GLU A 3 22.70 12.23 -32.79
C GLU A 3 23.00 10.94 -32.02
N PRO A 4 24.22 10.38 -32.16
CA PRO A 4 24.53 8.99 -31.88
C PRO A 4 25.38 8.83 -30.61
N ARG A 5 25.04 7.88 -29.73
CA ARG A 5 25.86 7.56 -28.53
C ARG A 5 26.08 6.05 -28.32
N HIS A 6 26.09 5.29 -29.41
CA HIS A 6 26.57 3.90 -29.46
C HIS A 6 28.10 3.78 -29.62
N LEU A 7 28.85 4.87 -29.47
CA LEU A 7 30.31 4.81 -29.38
C LEU A 7 30.69 4.78 -27.91
N LEU A 8 30.88 3.57 -27.37
CA LEU A 8 31.84 3.21 -26.31
C LEU A 8 31.63 1.72 -25.94
N ALA A 9 31.74 0.86 -26.95
CA ALA A 9 32.14 -0.52 -26.75
C ALA A 9 33.67 -0.49 -26.50
N GLY A 10 34.12 -0.84 -25.28
CA GLY A 10 35.55 -0.98 -25.01
C GLY A 10 36.00 -0.58 -23.60
N ALA A 11 35.48 -1.23 -22.57
CA ALA A 11 36.13 -1.29 -21.25
C ALA A 11 35.75 -2.59 -20.55
N LEU A 12 36.01 -3.71 -21.23
CA LEU A 12 36.26 -4.99 -20.57
C LEU A 12 37.63 -4.87 -19.86
N LEU A 13 37.73 -5.47 -18.66
CA LEU A 13 38.93 -5.71 -17.84
C LEU A 13 39.29 -4.64 -16.80
N SER A 14 38.59 -4.65 -15.64
CA SER A 14 39.21 -4.60 -14.29
C SER A 14 38.16 -4.28 -13.21
N PHE A 15 37.43 -5.26 -12.69
CA PHE A 15 36.85 -5.22 -11.32
C PHE A 15 36.45 -6.62 -10.83
N ALA A 16 37.30 -7.62 -11.07
CA ALA A 16 37.02 -9.03 -10.74
C ALA A 16 37.68 -9.52 -9.42
N ALA A 17 38.09 -8.63 -8.50
CA ALA A 17 38.88 -9.06 -7.34
C ALA A 17 38.53 -8.37 -6.00
N ALA A 18 37.25 -8.17 -5.68
CA ALA A 18 36.86 -7.73 -4.33
C ALA A 18 35.48 -8.22 -3.85
N PHE A 19 34.93 -9.28 -4.44
CA PHE A 19 33.72 -9.97 -3.94
C PHE A 19 34.12 -11.20 -3.11
N SER A 20 35.13 -11.07 -2.25
CA SER A 20 35.50 -12.11 -1.29
C SER A 20 34.78 -11.85 0.03
N ALA A 21 33.80 -12.72 0.30
CA ALA A 21 33.43 -13.21 1.63
C ALA A 21 33.01 -12.17 2.68
N LEU A 22 31.76 -11.69 2.59
CA LEU A 22 30.94 -11.55 3.79
C LEU A 22 29.77 -12.52 3.68
N ALA A 23 30.01 -13.73 4.17
CA ALA A 23 28.97 -14.71 4.44
C ALA A 23 28.11 -14.17 5.59
N ILE A 24 27.07 -13.40 5.27
CA ILE A 24 25.99 -13.13 6.22
C ILE A 24 25.24 -14.45 6.33
N ALA A 25 25.56 -15.19 7.39
CA ALA A 25 24.83 -16.35 7.83
C ALA A 25 23.35 -15.96 7.99
N PHE A 26 22.53 -16.36 7.03
CA PHE A 26 21.09 -16.44 7.24
C PHE A 26 20.89 -17.47 8.35
N PRO A 27 20.37 -17.11 9.54
CA PRO A 27 20.02 -18.11 10.52
C PRO A 27 18.92 -18.98 9.91
N ALA A 28 19.27 -20.23 9.67
CA ALA A 28 18.32 -21.30 9.41
C ALA A 28 17.42 -21.40 10.65
N VAL A 29 16.27 -20.70 10.62
CA VAL A 29 15.25 -20.88 11.63
C VAL A 29 14.67 -22.27 11.41
N ALA A 30 15.00 -23.18 12.33
CA ALA A 30 14.43 -24.50 12.41
C ALA A 30 12.94 -24.34 12.73
N ILE A 31 12.09 -24.57 11.75
CA ILE A 31 10.65 -24.73 11.98
C ILE A 31 10.47 -26.14 12.53
N GLU A 32 10.44 -26.25 13.86
CA GLU A 32 10.01 -27.46 14.56
C GLU A 32 8.56 -27.77 14.17
N ALA A 33 8.36 -28.93 13.55
CA ALA A 33 7.04 -29.52 13.32
C ALA A 33 6.67 -30.35 14.56
N PRO A 34 5.66 -29.97 15.36
CA PRO A 34 5.19 -30.83 16.43
C PRO A 34 4.28 -31.92 15.84
N ALA A 35 4.88 -33.08 15.59
CA ALA A 35 4.15 -34.34 15.58
C ALA A 35 3.78 -34.67 17.04
N SER A 36 2.52 -34.47 17.39
CA SER A 36 1.94 -34.94 18.65
C SER A 36 0.60 -35.58 18.37
N ALA A 37 0.59 -36.90 18.52
CA ALA A 37 -0.56 -37.77 18.46
C ALA A 37 -1.61 -37.35 19.51
N ALA A 38 -2.86 -37.22 19.09
CA ALA A 38 -4.00 -37.05 19.99
C ALA A 38 -4.65 -38.43 20.25
N PRO A 39 -4.78 -38.88 21.51
CA PRO A 39 -5.76 -39.89 21.86
C PRO A 39 -7.11 -39.22 22.14
N ALA A 40 -8.16 -39.89 21.69
CA ALA A 40 -9.55 -39.56 22.00
C ALA A 40 -9.82 -39.73 23.51
N ALA A 41 -10.26 -38.66 24.16
CA ALA A 41 -11.06 -38.74 25.38
C ALA A 41 -11.90 -37.46 25.51
N ALA A 42 -13.21 -37.65 25.59
CA ALA A 42 -14.20 -36.61 25.78
C ALA A 42 -14.02 -35.88 27.10
N SER A 43 -14.18 -34.56 27.09
CA SER A 43 -14.73 -33.82 28.22
C SER A 43 -15.55 -32.65 27.70
N ALA A 44 -16.77 -32.57 28.20
CA ALA A 44 -17.73 -31.54 27.90
C ALA A 44 -17.20 -30.17 28.34
N ALA A 45 -17.04 -29.26 27.39
CA ALA A 45 -17.00 -27.84 27.67
C ALA A 45 -18.14 -27.20 26.87
N THR A 46 -19.25 -26.93 27.54
CA THR A 46 -20.21 -25.92 27.11
C THR A 46 -19.52 -24.57 27.15
N ASP A 47 -18.76 -24.25 26.11
CA ASP A 47 -18.32 -22.88 25.88
C ASP A 47 -19.45 -22.14 25.20
N ALA A 48 -20.01 -21.18 25.92
CA ALA A 48 -21.08 -20.34 25.42
C ALA A 48 -20.57 -19.58 24.20
N THR A 49 -21.16 -19.86 23.03
CA THR A 49 -20.97 -19.06 21.83
C THR A 49 -21.41 -17.62 22.09
N VAL A 50 -20.46 -16.76 22.49
CA VAL A 50 -20.65 -15.30 22.48
C VAL A 50 -20.62 -14.88 21.02
N ARG A 51 -21.81 -14.55 20.49
CA ARG A 51 -21.92 -13.96 19.16
C ARG A 51 -21.54 -12.48 19.26
N PHE A 52 -20.36 -12.13 18.77
CA PHE A 52 -20.00 -10.73 18.53
C PHE A 52 -20.74 -10.27 17.28
N GLU A 53 -21.97 -9.79 17.47
CA GLU A 53 -22.70 -9.10 16.41
C GLU A 53 -22.08 -7.70 16.27
N ALA A 54 -21.16 -7.56 15.32
CA ALA A 54 -20.56 -6.27 15.02
C ALA A 54 -21.68 -5.31 14.57
N PRO A 55 -21.79 -4.10 15.14
CA PRO A 55 -22.69 -3.10 14.62
C PRO A 55 -22.30 -2.88 13.16
N THR A 56 -23.27 -2.99 12.25
CA THR A 56 -23.04 -2.57 10.87
C THR A 56 -22.94 -1.06 10.87
N ALA A 57 -21.74 -0.56 11.18
CA ALA A 57 -21.39 0.83 11.11
C ALA A 57 -21.43 1.24 9.64
N ARG A 58 -22.62 1.60 9.15
CA ARG A 58 -22.71 2.44 7.97
C ARG A 58 -22.10 3.77 8.38
N LEU A 59 -20.83 3.94 8.05
CA LEU A 59 -20.20 5.25 8.01
C LEU A 59 -20.98 6.05 6.99
N THR A 60 -21.87 6.90 7.48
CA THR A 60 -22.67 7.79 6.63
C THR A 60 -21.73 8.86 6.12
N ALA A 61 -21.02 8.57 5.03
CA ALA A 61 -20.48 9.62 4.19
C ALA A 61 -21.65 10.56 3.86
N ALA A 62 -21.51 11.85 4.21
CA ALA A 62 -22.58 12.84 4.05
C ALA A 62 -23.10 12.90 2.60
N ASP A 63 -22.22 12.60 1.64
CA ASP A 63 -22.56 12.38 0.25
C ASP A 63 -21.72 11.21 -0.31
N PRO A 64 -22.30 10.01 -0.47
CA PRO A 64 -21.58 8.85 -0.98
C PRO A 64 -21.17 9.00 -2.45
N ALA A 65 -21.89 9.80 -3.24
CA ALA A 65 -21.56 10.03 -4.64
C ALA A 65 -20.35 10.97 -4.78
N LEU A 66 -20.28 11.98 -3.91
CA LEU A 66 -19.13 12.86 -3.83
C LEU A 66 -17.88 12.11 -3.36
N GLU A 67 -17.99 11.30 -2.31
CA GLU A 67 -16.86 10.48 -1.84
C GLU A 67 -16.36 9.52 -2.93
N ALA A 68 -17.26 8.88 -3.68
CA ALA A 68 -16.86 8.00 -4.78
C ALA A 68 -16.07 8.75 -5.86
N ARG A 69 -16.46 9.99 -6.19
CA ARG A 69 -15.72 10.83 -7.15
C ARG A 69 -14.36 11.28 -6.62
N MET A 70 -14.30 11.67 -5.35
CA MET A 70 -13.04 12.04 -4.67
C MET A 70 -12.09 10.85 -4.66
N LEU A 71 -12.57 9.64 -4.32
CA LEU A 71 -11.77 8.42 -4.33
C LEU A 71 -11.27 8.06 -5.73
N ALA A 72 -12.11 8.21 -6.76
CA ALA A 72 -11.70 7.96 -8.14
C ALA A 72 -10.52 8.87 -8.57
N ILE A 73 -10.58 10.16 -8.21
CA ILE A 73 -9.51 11.11 -8.54
C ILE A 73 -8.25 10.84 -7.70
N THR A 74 -8.40 10.71 -6.38
CA THR A 74 -7.26 10.58 -5.46
C THR A 74 -6.58 9.20 -5.51
N GLY A 75 -7.27 8.17 -6.03
CA GLY A 75 -6.69 6.86 -6.30
C GLY A 75 -5.73 6.84 -7.50
N GLU A 76 -5.84 7.81 -8.41
CA GLU A 76 -4.92 7.97 -9.55
C GLU A 76 -3.65 8.76 -9.16
N LEU A 77 -3.72 9.54 -8.08
CA LEU A 77 -2.67 10.46 -7.66
C LEU A 77 -1.76 9.84 -6.59
N ARG A 78 -0.44 9.94 -6.80
CA ARG A 78 0.58 9.46 -5.86
C ARG A 78 0.91 10.54 -4.83
N CYS A 79 0.93 10.20 -3.55
CA CYS A 79 1.42 11.10 -2.51
C CYS A 79 2.95 11.08 -2.50
N LEU A 80 3.60 12.17 -2.91
CA LEU A 80 5.06 12.27 -3.05
C LEU A 80 5.84 12.16 -1.72
N VAL A 81 5.19 12.48 -0.61
CA VAL A 81 5.80 12.40 0.73
C VAL A 81 5.45 11.10 1.45
N CYS A 82 4.51 10.33 0.91
CA CYS A 82 4.10 9.04 1.44
C CYS A 82 4.88 7.94 0.72
N GLN A 83 5.03 6.76 1.32
CA GLN A 83 5.81 5.62 0.80
C GLN A 83 5.23 5.02 -0.51
N ASN A 84 5.22 5.80 -1.59
CA ASN A 84 4.63 5.49 -2.89
C ASN A 84 3.15 5.05 -2.82
N GLN A 85 2.39 5.58 -1.86
CA GLN A 85 0.95 5.31 -1.71
C GLN A 85 0.12 6.31 -2.54
N THR A 86 -1.12 5.94 -2.85
CA THR A 86 -2.07 6.90 -3.43
C THR A 86 -2.52 7.91 -2.37
N ILE A 87 -3.04 9.06 -2.80
CA ILE A 87 -3.64 10.03 -1.88
C ILE A 87 -4.91 9.43 -1.23
N ALA A 88 -5.63 8.56 -1.94
CA ALA A 88 -6.80 7.86 -1.41
C ALA A 88 -6.44 6.92 -0.24
N ASP A 89 -5.34 6.17 -0.37
CA ASP A 89 -4.96 5.09 0.55
C ASP A 89 -4.08 5.56 1.70
N SER A 90 -3.36 6.67 1.55
CA SER A 90 -2.42 7.09 2.58
C SER A 90 -3.10 7.71 3.80
N HIS A 91 -2.56 7.40 4.98
CA HIS A 91 -2.98 7.95 6.26
C HIS A 91 -2.14 9.14 6.73
N ALA A 92 -1.20 9.62 5.91
CA ALA A 92 -0.42 10.81 6.25
C ALA A 92 -1.32 12.06 6.35
N ASP A 93 -0.97 12.99 7.23
CA ASP A 93 -1.73 14.23 7.41
C ASP A 93 -1.89 15.00 6.09
N LEU A 94 -0.85 15.06 5.26
CA LEU A 94 -0.93 15.68 3.94
C LEU A 94 -1.99 15.01 3.04
N ALA A 95 -2.13 13.69 3.08
CA ALA A 95 -3.13 13.00 2.29
C ALA A 95 -4.55 13.25 2.80
N VAL A 96 -4.71 13.52 4.11
CA VAL A 96 -5.99 13.98 4.67
C VAL A 96 -6.34 15.36 4.12
N ASP A 97 -5.39 16.30 4.17
CA ASP A 97 -5.59 17.67 3.68
C ASP A 97 -5.91 17.71 2.19
N LEU A 98 -5.16 16.95 1.38
CA LEU A 98 -5.41 16.87 -0.06
C LEU A 98 -6.77 16.26 -0.41
N ARG A 99 -7.24 15.27 0.36
CA ARG A 99 -8.61 14.73 0.18
C ARG A 99 -9.67 15.77 0.52
N GLN A 100 -9.45 16.61 1.53
CA GLN A 100 -10.35 17.72 1.83
C GLN A 100 -10.38 18.75 0.70
N GLU A 101 -9.21 19.16 0.19
CA GLU A 101 -9.15 20.09 -0.94
C GLU A 101 -9.89 19.54 -2.16
N VAL A 102 -9.68 18.27 -2.54
CA VAL A 102 -10.41 17.65 -3.66
C VAL A 102 -11.92 17.66 -3.40
N ARG A 103 -12.35 17.42 -2.16
CA ARG A 103 -13.76 17.46 -1.76
C ARG A 103 -14.36 18.85 -1.99
N GLU A 104 -13.64 19.90 -1.58
CA GLU A 104 -14.05 21.29 -1.80
C GLU A 104 -14.07 21.64 -3.29
N MET A 105 -13.06 21.24 -4.07
CA MET A 105 -13.03 21.44 -5.52
C MET A 105 -14.24 20.81 -6.22
N LEU A 106 -14.63 19.59 -5.82
CA LEU A 106 -15.82 18.91 -6.33
C LEU A 106 -17.11 19.66 -5.95
N GLN A 107 -17.21 20.17 -4.73
CA GLN A 107 -18.35 21.00 -4.29
C GLN A 107 -18.44 22.32 -5.07
N ARG A 108 -17.29 22.89 -5.46
CA ARG A 108 -17.20 24.05 -6.35
C ARG A 108 -17.56 23.73 -7.82
N GLY A 109 -17.87 22.47 -8.15
CA GLY A 109 -18.26 22.06 -9.49
C GLY A 109 -17.09 21.88 -10.46
N GLN A 110 -15.85 21.76 -9.96
CA GLN A 110 -14.69 21.53 -10.81
C GLN A 110 -14.71 20.12 -11.40
N THR A 111 -14.20 19.99 -12.62
CA THR A 111 -14.11 18.71 -13.34
C THR A 111 -12.92 17.88 -12.85
N PRO A 112 -12.95 16.54 -12.97
CA PRO A 112 -11.83 15.68 -12.61
C PRO A 112 -10.50 16.07 -13.27
N ASP A 113 -10.53 16.51 -14.53
CA ASP A 113 -9.32 16.97 -15.24
C ASP A 113 -8.74 18.26 -14.67
N GLN A 114 -9.59 19.20 -14.25
CA GLN A 114 -9.14 20.42 -13.57
C GLN A 114 -8.50 20.11 -12.23
N ILE A 115 -9.10 19.17 -11.47
CA ILE A 115 -8.57 18.73 -10.18
C ILE A 115 -7.22 18.05 -10.36
N ARG A 116 -7.10 17.09 -11.31
CA ARG A 116 -5.81 16.46 -11.61
C ARG A 116 -4.74 17.47 -11.99
N ARG A 117 -5.08 18.42 -12.87
CA ARG A 117 -4.16 19.49 -13.29
C ARG A 117 -3.70 20.38 -12.14
N TYR A 118 -4.54 20.57 -11.12
CA TYR A 118 -4.16 21.33 -9.93
C TYR A 118 -3.22 20.55 -9.01
N MET A 119 -3.33 19.21 -9.00
CA MET A 119 -2.59 18.33 -8.09
C MET A 119 -1.28 17.77 -8.65
N THR A 120 -0.90 18.14 -9.89
CA THR A 120 0.32 17.66 -10.58
C THR A 120 1.20 18.82 -10.97
#